data_AF-A0A8I2G1Z2-F1
#
_entry.id   AF-A0A8I2G1Z2-F1
#
_cell.length_a   1.000
_cell.length_b   1.000
_cell.length_c   1.000
_cell.angle_alpha   90.00
_cell.angle_beta   90.00
_cell.angle_gamma   90.00
#
_symmetry.space_group_name_H-M   'P 1'
#
loop_
_entity.id
_entity.type
_entity.pdbx_description
1 polymer ?
#
loop_
_entity_poly.entity_id
_entity_poly.type
_entity_poly.pdbx_seq_one_letter_code
_entity_poly.pdbx_strand_id
1 'polypeptide(L)' 'TVGSKPILTVGDTKGFGQKGVIINLYIEKDAVRFEINHEASKKASLQMHSQLFAIGKVVKTKTKISLKDKAKKK' A
#
# COMPACT_ATOMS: atom_id res chain seq x y z
N THR A 1 11.43 -4.05 -21.88
CA THR A 1 10.92 -4.87 -20.76
C THR A 1 10.36 -3.94 -19.70
N VAL A 2 9.12 -4.13 -19.25
CA VAL A 2 8.47 -3.28 -18.22
C VAL A 2 9.13 -3.47 -16.83
N GLY A 3 9.80 -4.60 -16.58
CA GLY A 3 10.38 -4.96 -15.28
C GLY A 3 11.60 -4.15 -14.81
N SER A 4 12.21 -3.30 -15.66
CA SER A 4 13.37 -2.46 -15.26
C SER A 4 13.00 -0.99 -15.03
N LYS A 5 11.71 -0.64 -15.08
CA LYS A 5 11.25 0.74 -14.90
C LYS A 5 10.68 0.94 -13.49
N PRO A 6 10.92 2.09 -12.85
CA PRO A 6 10.29 2.42 -11.58
C PRO A 6 8.80 2.75 -11.82
N ILE A 7 7.93 1.77 -11.63
CA ILE A 7 6.49 1.88 -11.94
C ILE A 7 5.69 2.09 -10.67
N LEU A 8 4.92 3.18 -10.65
CA LEU A 8 3.94 3.43 -9.60
C LEU A 8 2.69 2.59 -9.86
N THR A 9 2.37 1.67 -8.95
CA THR A 9 1.13 0.90 -8.99
C THR A 9 0.06 1.58 -8.16
N VAL A 10 -1.12 1.77 -8.77
CA VAL A 10 -2.29 2.34 -8.12
C VAL A 10 -3.45 1.35 -8.22
N GLY A 11 -4.17 1.17 -7.14
CA GLY A 11 -5.41 0.40 -7.09
C GLY A 11 -6.44 1.10 -6.22
N ASP A 12 -7.66 0.61 -6.22
CA ASP A 12 -8.80 1.13 -5.45
C ASP A 12 -9.52 0.02 -4.66
N THR A 13 -9.03 -1.21 -4.77
CA THR A 13 -9.64 -2.36 -4.16
C THR A 13 -9.20 -2.49 -2.70
N LYS A 14 -10.18 -2.58 -1.79
CA LYS A 14 -9.93 -2.69 -0.35
C LYS A 14 -8.86 -3.74 -0.02
N GLY A 15 -7.80 -3.30 0.67
CA GLY A 15 -6.71 -4.15 1.13
C GLY A 15 -5.59 -4.40 0.13
N PHE A 16 -5.64 -3.86 -1.09
CA PHE A 16 -4.55 -4.00 -2.07
C PHE A 16 -3.25 -3.32 -1.65
N GLY A 17 -3.32 -2.22 -0.88
CA GLY A 17 -2.14 -1.60 -0.29
C GLY A 17 -1.33 -2.61 0.54
N GLN A 18 -2.01 -3.47 1.31
CA GLN A 18 -1.37 -4.53 2.11
C GLN A 18 -0.89 -5.74 1.28
N LYS A 19 -1.28 -5.83 0.01
CA LYS A 19 -0.87 -6.88 -0.94
C LYS A 19 0.30 -6.46 -1.83
N GLY A 20 0.79 -5.22 -1.70
CA GLY A 20 1.95 -4.73 -2.43
C GLY A 20 1.65 -3.72 -3.55
N VAL A 21 0.40 -3.28 -3.69
CA VAL A 21 0.10 -2.07 -4.47
C VAL A 21 0.67 -0.86 -3.73
N ILE A 22 1.36 0.04 -4.44
CA ILE A 22 2.10 1.15 -3.83
C ILE A 22 1.13 2.22 -3.28
N ILE A 23 0.15 2.65 -4.08
CA ILE A 23 -0.93 3.54 -3.64
C ILE A 23 -2.27 2.83 -3.77
N ASN A 24 -3.05 2.76 -2.70
CA ASN A 24 -4.40 2.23 -2.74
C ASN A 24 -5.43 3.29 -2.37
N LEU A 25 -6.27 3.68 -3.32
CA LEU A 25 -7.37 4.62 -3.13
C LEU A 25 -8.49 3.96 -2.30
N TYR A 26 -9.20 4.79 -1.54
CA TYR A 26 -10.42 4.40 -0.83
C TYR A 26 -11.29 5.62 -0.58
N ILE A 27 -12.58 5.42 -0.34
CA ILE A 27 -13.49 6.49 0.09
C ILE A 27 -13.57 6.51 1.62
N GLU A 28 -13.43 7.69 2.19
CA GLU A 28 -13.65 7.95 3.62
C GLU A 28 -14.27 9.33 3.79
N LYS A 29 -15.41 9.40 4.49
CA LYS A 29 -16.20 10.62 4.69
C LYS A 29 -16.50 11.33 3.36
N ASP A 30 -17.00 10.56 2.38
CA ASP A 30 -17.37 11.03 1.04
C ASP A 30 -16.23 11.69 0.23
N ALA A 31 -14.97 11.48 0.65
CA ALA A 31 -13.78 11.97 -0.03
C ALA A 31 -12.85 10.82 -0.44
N VAL A 32 -12.19 10.97 -1.59
CA VAL A 32 -11.11 10.06 -2.00
C VAL A 32 -9.89 10.28 -1.10
N ARG A 33 -9.46 9.20 -0.47
CA ARG A 33 -8.23 9.09 0.33
C ARG A 33 -7.35 8.01 -0.27
N PHE A 34 -6.14 7.87 0.27
CA PHE A 34 -5.22 6.86 -0.20
C PHE A 34 -4.32 6.30 0.90
N GLU A 35 -4.00 5.02 0.75
CA GLU A 35 -3.01 4.31 1.54
C GLU A 35 -1.70 4.23 0.76
N ILE A 36 -0.55 4.27 1.44
CA ILE A 36 0.79 4.12 0.85
C ILE A 36 1.46 2.88 1.44
N ASN A 37 1.86 1.95 0.57
CA ASN A 37 2.78 0.87 0.93
C ASN A 37 4.23 1.30 0.65
N HIS A 38 4.88 1.82 1.69
CA HIS A 38 6.28 2.28 1.61
C HIS A 38 7.26 1.16 1.26
N GLU A 39 6.98 -0.08 1.68
CA GLU A 39 7.84 -1.22 1.34
C GLU A 39 7.77 -1.54 -0.15
N ALA A 40 6.58 -1.45 -0.74
CA ALA A 40 6.38 -1.65 -2.17
C ALA A 40 7.06 -0.56 -3.01
N SER A 41 7.01 0.72 -2.57
CA SER A 41 7.68 1.80 -3.31
C SER A 41 9.20 1.62 -3.31
N LYS A 42 9.79 1.19 -2.19
CA LYS A 42 11.23 0.87 -2.11
C LYS A 42 11.61 -0.27 -3.05
N LYS A 43 10.80 -1.33 -3.12
CA LYS A 43 11.02 -2.47 -4.03
C LYS A 43 10.93 -2.08 -5.51
N ALA A 44 10.10 -1.09 -5.84
CA ALA A 44 9.99 -0.52 -7.18
C ALA A 44 11.05 0.56 -7.47
N SER A 45 12.01 0.78 -6.55
CA SER A 45 13.03 1.84 -6.66
C SER A 45 12.43 3.23 -6.88
N LEU A 46 11.25 3.49 -6.31
CA LEU A 46 10.57 4.79 -6.35
C LEU A 46 10.93 5.63 -5.12
N GLN A 47 11.42 6.83 -5.39
CA GLN A 47 11.61 7.88 -4.40
C GLN A 47 10.24 8.56 -4.15
N MET A 48 9.79 8.57 -2.89
CA MET A 48 8.52 9.17 -2.50
C MET A 48 8.79 10.44 -1.69
N HIS A 49 8.13 11.55 -2.06
CA HIS A 49 8.25 12.80 -1.32
C HIS A 49 7.61 12.67 0.07
N SER A 50 8.24 13.25 1.09
CA SER A 50 7.80 13.18 2.49
C SER A 50 6.36 13.67 2.68
N GLN A 51 5.94 14.68 1.90
CA GLN A 51 4.60 15.24 1.94
C GLN A 51 3.49 14.23 1.62
N LEU A 52 3.76 13.21 0.78
CA LEU A 52 2.77 12.16 0.51
C LEU A 52 2.46 11.34 1.76
N PHE A 53 3.48 11.04 2.57
CA PHE A 53 3.30 10.32 3.84
C PHE A 53 2.57 11.16 4.90
N ALA A 54 2.63 12.49 4.80
CA ALA A 54 1.91 13.37 5.72
C ALA A 54 0.39 13.38 5.47
N ILE A 55 -0.03 13.17 4.21
CA ILE A 55 -1.45 13.25 3.82
C ILE A 55 -2.09 11.87 3.57
N GLY A 56 -1.29 10.84 3.35
CA GLY A 56 -1.72 9.47 3.07
C GLY A 56 -1.54 8.54 4.27
N LYS A 57 -2.33 7.47 4.31
CA LYS A 57 -2.25 6.46 5.38
C LYS A 57 -1.16 5.43 5.07
N VAL A 58 -0.12 5.32 5.89
CA VAL A 58 0.94 4.32 5.67
C VAL A 58 0.47 2.92 6.09
N VAL A 59 0.65 1.94 5.19
CA VAL A 59 0.31 0.52 5.44
C VAL A 59 1.51 -0.38 5.21
N LYS A 60 1.54 -1.51 5.93
CA LYS A 60 2.55 -2.56 5.79
C LYS A 60 2.01 -3.72 4.97
N THR A 61 2.91 -4.42 4.27
CA THR A 61 2.55 -5.66 3.56
C THR A 61 2.14 -6.73 4.58
N LYS A 62 1.00 -7.39 4.36
CA LYS A 62 0.59 -8.52 5.21
C LYS A 62 1.34 -9.78 4.81
N THR A 63 2.29 -10.21 5.62
CA THR A 63 2.93 -11.52 5.47
C THR A 63 1.96 -12.63 5.91
N LYS A 64 1.94 -13.76 5.20
CA LYS A 64 1.03 -14.89 5.45
C LYS A 64 1.06 -15.44 6.90
N ILE A 65 2.11 -15.14 7.66
CA ILE A 65 2.29 -15.54 9.06
C ILE A 65 1.26 -14.82 9.97
N SER A 66 1.05 -13.51 9.79
CA SER A 66 0.18 -12.69 10.66
C SER A 66 -1.34 -12.96 10.48
N LEU A 67 -1.73 -13.61 9.37
CA LEU A 67 -3.12 -14.01 9.14
C LEU A 67 -3.53 -15.23 9.97
N LYS A 68 -2.57 -16.11 10.33
CA LYS A 68 -2.83 -17.27 11.20
C LYS A 68 -2.98 -16.86 12.68
N ASP A 69 -2.23 -15.84 13.12
CA ASP A 69 -2.28 -15.37 14.51
C ASP A 69 -3.61 -14.67 14.87
N LYS A 70 -4.28 -14.05 13.89
CA LYS A 70 -5.61 -13.45 14.10
C LYS A 70 -6.75 -14.47 14.04
N ALA A 71 -6.54 -15.64 13.44
CA ALA A 71 -7.54 -16.70 13.37
C ALA A 71 -7.61 -17.57 14.65
N LYS A 72 -6.56 -17.55 15.49
CA LYS A 72 -6.55 -18.23 16.81
C LYS A 72 -7.10 -17.40 17.97
N LYS A 73 -7.56 -16.16 17.72
CA LYS A 73 -8.10 -15.25 18.74
C LYS A 73 -9.63 -15.07 18.66
N LYS A 74 -10.32 -16.01 18.02
CA LYS A 74 -11.77 -16.18 18.11
C LYS A 74 -12.09 -17.58 18.59
#